data_AF-R1ER30-F1
#
_entry.id   AF-R1ER30-F1
#
_cell.length_a   1.000
_cell.length_b   1.000
_cell.length_c   1.000
_cell.angle_alpha   90.00
_cell.angle_beta   90.00
_cell.angle_gamma   90.00
#
_symmetry.space_group_name_H-M   'P 1'
#
loop_
_entity.id
_entity.type
_entity.pdbx_description
1 polymer ?
#
loop_
_entity_poly.entity_id
_entity_poly.type
_entity_poly.pdbx_seq_one_letter_code
_entity_poly.pdbx_strand_id
1 'polypeptide(L)'
;MLAADKLLLQSNVKQRAIQLREKELNLFNDNFNAVGTQSAVLAGFAMTSFAEIDLPHNAYFATKACLHLFVTISICANLMCTASTTFVSVWGSGKALRGKDGSMDTAVEGMSQAPLQKGCPFLV
;
A
#
# COMPACT_ATOMS: atom_id res chain seq x y z
N MET A 1 -8.86 -11.47 47.18
CA MET A 1 -8.44 -12.42 46.13
C MET A 1 -9.25 -12.25 44.84
N LEU A 2 -10.58 -12.33 44.87
CA LEU A 2 -11.43 -12.19 43.66
C LEU A 2 -11.21 -10.91 42.83
N ALA A 3 -10.95 -9.77 43.48
CA ALA A 3 -10.66 -8.51 42.79
C ALA A 3 -9.32 -8.55 42.02
N ALA A 4 -8.33 -9.31 42.51
CA ALA A 4 -7.05 -9.48 41.84
C ALA A 4 -7.22 -10.37 40.59
N ASP A 5 -8.00 -11.44 40.68
CA ASP A 5 -8.29 -12.31 39.53
C ASP A 5 -9.04 -11.54 38.43
N LYS A 6 -10.00 -10.67 38.81
CA LYS A 6 -10.69 -9.80 37.85
C LYS A 6 -9.72 -8.84 37.15
N LEU A 7 -8.79 -8.23 37.88
CA LEU A 7 -7.79 -7.32 37.32
C LEU A 7 -6.80 -8.06 36.40
N LEU A 8 -6.35 -9.25 36.79
CA LEU A 8 -5.51 -10.11 35.96
C LEU A 8 -6.22 -10.51 34.66
N LEU A 9 -7.52 -10.84 34.73
CA LEU A 9 -8.30 -11.20 33.55
C LEU A 9 -8.48 -10.00 32.62
N GLN A 10 -8.79 -8.82 33.18
CA GLN A 10 -8.87 -7.58 32.39
C GLN A 10 -7.54 -7.22 31.73
N SER A 11 -6.42 -7.40 32.43
CA SER A 11 -5.08 -7.18 31.87
C SER A 11 -4.79 -8.15 30.72
N ASN A 12 -5.06 -9.44 30.92
CA ASN A 12 -4.88 -10.46 29.88
C ASN A 12 -5.72 -10.20 28.64
N VAL A 13 -6.98 -9.78 28.79
CA VAL A 13 -7.85 -9.44 27.66
C VAL A 13 -7.32 -8.23 26.90
N LYS A 14 -6.89 -7.17 27.60
CA LYS A 14 -6.28 -6.00 26.97
C LYS A 14 -4.99 -6.34 26.22
N GLN A 15 -4.14 -7.18 26.82
CA GLN A 15 -2.89 -7.61 26.19
C GLN A 15 -3.15 -8.43 24.91
N ARG A 16 -4.12 -9.34 24.94
CA ARG A 16 -4.50 -10.11 23.74
C ARG A 16 -5.10 -9.23 22.65
N ALA A 17 -5.88 -8.21 22.99
CA ALA A 17 -6.42 -7.26 22.02
C ALA A 17 -5.31 -6.48 21.30
N ILE A 18 -4.30 -6.01 22.05
CA ILE A 18 -3.11 -5.34 21.49
C ILE A 18 -2.35 -6.28 20.55
N GLN A 19 -2.09 -7.52 20.98
CA GLN A 19 -1.41 -8.51 20.15
C GLN A 19 -2.16 -8.83 18.84
N LEU A 20 -3.50 -8.83 18.88
CA LEU A 20 -4.31 -9.05 17.67
C LEU A 20 -4.13 -7.89 16.70
N ARG A 21 -4.21 -6.65 17.19
CA ARG A 21 -4.07 -5.46 16.37
C ARG A 21 -2.68 -5.27 15.78
N GLU A 22 -1.64 -5.72 16.49
CA GLU A 22 -0.28 -5.74 15.98
C GLU A 22 -0.14 -6.72 14.80
N LYS A 23 -0.78 -7.89 14.90
CA LYS A 23 -0.83 -8.85 13.78
C LYS A 23 -1.60 -8.32 12.58
N GLU A 24 -2.72 -7.63 12.80
CA GLU A 24 -3.50 -6.99 11.73
C GLU A 24 -2.66 -5.92 11.01
N LEU A 25 -1.94 -5.09 11.76
CA LEU A 25 -1.06 -4.08 11.19
C LEU A 25 0.06 -4.69 10.36
N ASN A 26 0.73 -5.72 10.88
CA ASN A 26 1.81 -6.40 10.15
C ASN A 26 1.28 -7.03 8.87
N LEU A 27 0.09 -7.65 8.90
CA LEU A 27 -0.55 -8.20 7.71
C LEU A 27 -0.80 -7.13 6.64
N PHE A 28 -1.29 -5.95 7.02
CA PHE A 28 -1.49 -4.87 6.06
C PHE A 28 -0.16 -4.32 5.54
N ASN A 29 0.84 -4.18 6.41
CA ASN A 29 2.16 -3.69 6.02
C ASN A 29 2.83 -4.62 5.00
N ASP A 30 2.83 -5.93 5.29
CA ASP A 30 3.37 -6.96 4.41
C ASP A 30 2.66 -6.96 3.04
N ASN A 31 1.33 -6.82 3.04
CA ASN A 31 0.57 -6.76 1.81
C ASN A 31 0.90 -5.50 0.98
N PHE A 32 0.94 -4.31 1.59
CA PHE A 32 1.31 -3.09 0.88
C PHE A 32 2.76 -3.10 0.39
N ASN A 33 3.67 -3.74 1.13
CA ASN A 33 5.06 -3.91 0.71
C ASN A 33 5.16 -4.88 -0.49
N ALA A 34 4.42 -6.00 -0.46
CA ALA A 34 4.33 -6.92 -1.60
C ALA A 34 3.76 -6.22 -2.85
N VAL A 35 2.69 -5.44 -2.70
CA VAL A 35 2.09 -4.70 -3.84
C VAL A 35 3.03 -3.59 -4.34
N GLY A 36 3.72 -2.89 -3.43
CA GLY A 36 4.67 -1.84 -3.78
C GLY A 36 5.87 -2.37 -4.56
N THR A 37 6.44 -3.50 -4.12
CA THR A 37 7.56 -4.16 -4.82
C THR A 37 7.15 -4.68 -6.19
N GLN A 38 5.98 -5.32 -6.32
CA GLN A 38 5.47 -5.79 -7.61
C GLN A 38 5.23 -4.63 -8.58
N SER A 39 4.61 -3.55 -8.11
CA SER A 39 4.34 -2.35 -8.93
C SER A 39 5.63 -1.68 -9.41
N ALA A 40 6.65 -1.60 -8.54
CA ALA A 40 7.95 -1.02 -8.88
C ALA A 40 8.69 -1.84 -9.95
N VAL A 41 8.66 -3.17 -9.85
CA VAL A 41 9.27 -4.06 -10.84
C VAL A 41 8.56 -3.95 -12.20
N LEU A 42 7.22 -3.93 -12.21
CA LEU A 42 6.43 -3.72 -13.43
C LEU A 42 6.72 -2.37 -14.08
N ALA A 43 6.85 -1.30 -13.29
CA ALA A 43 7.24 0.02 -13.80
C ALA A 43 8.64 -0.02 -14.44
N GLY A 44 9.59 -0.72 -13.82
CA GLY A 44 10.93 -0.93 -14.37
C GLY A 44 10.92 -1.63 -15.72
N PHE A 45 10.20 -2.75 -15.84
CA PHE A 45 10.08 -3.46 -17.11
C PHE A 45 9.37 -2.65 -18.20
N ALA A 46 8.35 -1.89 -17.85
CA ALA A 46 7.66 -0.99 -18.79
C ALA A 46 8.59 0.14 -19.28
N MET A 47 9.43 0.69 -18.40
CA MET A 47 10.44 1.70 -18.76
C MET A 47 11.54 1.13 -19.67
N THR A 48 12.06 -0.07 -19.38
CA THR A 48 13.05 -0.74 -20.24
C THR A 48 12.46 -1.04 -21.62
N SER A 49 11.23 -1.56 -21.66
CA SER A 49 10.52 -1.80 -22.93
C SER A 49 10.35 -0.50 -23.73
N PHE A 50 10.08 0.62 -23.06
CA PHE A 50 10.01 1.92 -23.74
C PHE A 50 11.33 2.36 -24.35
N ALA A 51 12.47 2.07 -23.69
CA ALA A 51 13.80 2.48 -24.15
C ALA A 51 14.36 1.60 -25.28
N GLU A 52 14.02 0.31 -25.30
CA GLU A 52 14.57 -0.67 -26.25
C GLU A 52 13.70 -0.90 -27.50
N ILE A 53 12.47 -0.39 -27.52
CA ILE A 53 11.57 -0.58 -28.66
C ILE A 53 12.01 0.29 -29.85
N ASP A 54 12.68 -0.33 -30.81
CA ASP A 54 12.93 0.22 -32.14
C ASP A 54 11.78 -0.15 -33.10
N LEU A 55 10.91 0.81 -33.41
CA LEU A 55 9.80 0.57 -34.34
C LEU A 55 10.27 0.66 -35.80
N PRO A 56 9.96 -0.34 -36.66
CA PRO A 56 10.30 -0.30 -38.07
C PRO A 56 9.74 0.96 -38.75
N HIS A 57 10.52 1.53 -39.69
CA HIS A 57 10.20 2.80 -40.36
C HIS A 57 8.89 2.75 -41.17
N ASN A 58 8.42 1.55 -41.56
CA ASN A 58 7.19 1.33 -42.33
C ASN A 58 5.89 1.19 -41.51
N ALA A 59 5.95 1.32 -40.17
CA ALA A 59 4.75 1.21 -39.35
C ALA A 59 3.91 2.51 -39.36
N TYR A 60 2.58 2.37 -39.39
CA TYR A 60 1.64 3.48 -39.30
C TYR A 60 1.90 4.37 -38.07
N PHE A 61 1.89 5.69 -38.27
CA PHE A 61 2.09 6.69 -37.19
C PHE A 61 1.14 6.48 -36.01
N ALA A 62 -0.12 6.10 -36.30
CA ALA A 62 -1.13 5.81 -35.29
C ALA A 62 -0.72 4.68 -34.32
N THR A 63 -0.08 3.62 -34.83
CA THR A 63 0.37 2.50 -34.01
C THR A 63 1.55 2.91 -33.11
N LYS A 64 2.48 3.73 -33.62
CA LYS A 64 3.59 4.27 -32.82
C LYS A 64 3.07 5.14 -31.67
N ALA A 65 2.17 6.07 -32.00
CA ALA A 65 1.59 7.00 -31.04
C ALA A 65 0.74 6.27 -29.97
N CYS A 66 -0.07 5.30 -30.36
CA CYS A 66 -0.88 4.52 -29.43
C CYS A 66 -0.01 3.72 -28.45
N LEU A 67 1.07 3.09 -28.94
CA LEU A 67 1.98 2.31 -28.11
C LEU A 67 2.73 3.21 -27.12
N HIS A 68 3.23 4.37 -27.55
CA HIS A 68 3.86 5.34 -26.65
C HIS A 68 2.91 5.89 -25.59
N LEU A 69 1.66 6.20 -25.94
CA LEU A 69 0.65 6.66 -24.97
C LEU A 69 0.35 5.58 -23.94
N PHE A 70 0.12 4.34 -24.38
CA PHE A 70 -0.25 3.24 -23.48
C PHE A 70 0.88 2.89 -22.51
N VAL A 71 2.12 2.87 -22.98
CA VAL A 71 3.30 2.60 -22.15
C VAL A 71 3.53 3.72 -21.14
N THR A 72 3.40 4.99 -21.56
CA THR A 72 3.55 6.14 -20.66
C THR A 72 2.48 6.12 -19.55
N ILE A 73 1.22 5.86 -19.91
CA ILE A 73 0.12 5.74 -18.94
C ILE A 73 0.37 4.58 -17.97
N SER A 74 0.83 3.43 -18.47
CA SER A 74 1.17 2.27 -17.63
C SER A 74 2.28 2.59 -16.62
N ILE A 75 3.35 3.25 -17.05
CA ILE A 75 4.45 3.67 -16.17
C ILE A 75 3.92 4.63 -15.09
N CYS A 76 3.16 5.65 -15.47
CA CYS A 76 2.58 6.61 -14.53
C CYS A 76 1.65 5.92 -13.50
N ALA A 77 0.80 5.00 -13.93
CA ALA A 77 -0.12 4.28 -13.05
C ALA A 77 0.62 3.39 -12.03
N ASN A 78 1.65 2.65 -12.47
CA ASN A 78 2.47 1.81 -11.58
C ASN A 78 3.29 2.66 -10.59
N LEU A 79 3.79 3.83 -11.02
CA LEU A 79 4.54 4.75 -10.17
C LEU A 79 3.63 5.37 -9.09
N MET A 80 2.41 5.79 -9.47
CA MET A 80 1.41 6.29 -8.51
C MET A 80 1.01 5.21 -7.49
N CYS A 81 0.80 3.97 -7.95
CA CYS A 81 0.49 2.85 -7.05
C CYS A 81 1.61 2.65 -6.02
N THR A 82 2.87 2.62 -6.48
CA THR A 82 4.06 2.46 -5.63
C THR A 82 4.23 3.61 -4.63
N ALA A 83 3.99 4.85 -5.07
CA ALA A 83 4.05 6.01 -4.18
C ALA A 83 2.98 5.91 -3.08
N SER A 84 1.73 5.62 -3.44
CA SER A 84 0.63 5.49 -2.47
C SER A 84 0.86 4.35 -1.48
N THR A 85 1.33 3.18 -1.93
CA THR A 85 1.62 2.05 -1.03
C THR A 85 2.75 2.37 -0.05
N THR A 86 3.75 3.13 -0.51
CA THR A 86 4.87 3.57 0.33
C THR A 86 4.41 4.58 1.39
N PHE A 87 3.58 5.56 1.02
CA PHE A 87 3.02 6.51 1.98
C PHE A 87 2.17 5.81 3.05
N VAL A 88 1.29 4.88 2.66
CA VAL A 88 0.45 4.13 3.59
C VAL A 88 1.29 3.24 4.52
N SER A 89 2.31 2.56 3.98
CA SER A 89 3.18 1.71 4.81
C SER A 89 3.99 2.53 5.83
N VAL A 90 4.57 3.66 5.41
CA VAL A 90 5.41 4.51 6.28
C VAL A 90 4.57 5.27 7.33
N TRP A 91 3.46 5.90 6.93
CA TRP A 91 2.61 6.64 7.88
C TRP A 91 1.74 5.73 8.73
N GLY A 92 1.26 4.61 8.20
CA GLY A 92 0.47 3.62 8.94
C GLY A 92 1.27 2.98 10.08
N SER A 93 2.47 2.50 9.78
CA SER A 93 3.38 1.97 10.82
C SER A 93 3.85 3.05 11.79
N GLY A 94 4.11 4.27 11.31
CA GLY A 94 4.51 5.41 12.15
C GLY A 94 3.44 5.82 13.18
N LYS A 95 2.16 5.82 12.79
CA LYS A 95 1.04 6.13 13.68
C LYS A 95 0.76 5.05 14.72
N ALA A 96 1.08 3.79 14.41
CA ALA A 96 0.94 2.69 15.35
C ALA A 96 2.06 2.66 16.41
N LEU A 97 3.30 2.95 16.02
CA LEU A 97 4.45 2.91 16.94
C LEU A 97 4.58 4.14 17.84
N ARG A 98 4.09 5.32 17.41
CA ARG A 98 4.27 6.61 18.13
C ARG A 98 3.00 7.16 18.79
N GLY A 99 1.89 6.48 18.65
CA GLY A 99 0.61 6.99 19.14
C GLY A 99 0.33 6.69 20.60
N LYS A 100 -0.53 7.51 21.22
CA LYS A 100 -1.11 7.26 22.56
C LYS A 100 -1.96 5.97 22.51
N ASP A 101 -2.20 5.33 23.66
CA ASP A 101 -3.06 4.13 23.76
C ASP A 101 -4.35 4.29 22.93
N GLY A 102 -4.58 3.37 21.98
CA GLY A 102 -5.69 3.40 21.00
C GLY A 102 -5.33 3.90 19.59
N SER A 103 -4.16 4.52 19.38
CA SER A 103 -3.71 4.98 18.06
C SER A 103 -3.44 3.83 17.07
N MET A 104 -3.15 2.63 17.57
CA MET A 104 -3.01 1.44 16.74
C MET A 104 -4.34 1.03 16.10
N ASP A 105 -5.46 1.23 16.80
CA ASP A 105 -6.80 0.96 16.24
C ASP A 105 -7.08 1.88 15.05
N THR A 106 -6.79 3.18 15.19
CA THR A 106 -6.95 4.17 14.12
C THR A 106 -6.00 3.91 12.94
N ALA A 107 -4.78 3.46 13.20
CA ALA A 107 -3.82 3.11 12.15
C ALA A 107 -4.30 1.89 11.34
N VAL A 108 -4.78 0.84 12.01
CA VAL A 108 -5.31 -0.36 11.36
C VAL A 108 -6.58 -0.05 10.56
N GLU A 109 -7.50 0.77 11.10
CA GLU A 109 -8.69 1.21 10.39
C GLU A 109 -8.35 2.04 9.14
N GLY A 110 -7.39 2.97 9.25
CA GLY A 110 -6.91 3.75 8.11
C GLY A 110 -6.28 2.89 7.02
N MET A 111 -5.47 1.88 7.40
CA MET A 111 -4.88 0.93 6.46
C MET A 111 -5.92 -0.01 5.84
N SER A 112 -6.97 -0.38 6.57
CA SER A 112 -8.09 -1.19 6.07
C SER A 112 -9.01 -0.41 5.13
N GLN A 113 -9.15 0.90 5.29
CA GLN A 113 -9.98 1.75 4.42
C GLN A 113 -9.22 2.24 3.18
N ALA A 114 -7.89 2.34 3.25
CA ALA A 114 -7.05 2.68 2.09
C ALA A 114 -7.33 1.85 0.81
N PRO A 115 -7.60 0.53 0.86
CA PRO A 115 -8.02 -0.23 -0.32
C PRO A 115 -9.47 0.03 -0.75
N LEU A 116 -10.39 0.38 0.16
CA LEU A 116 -11.79 0.71 -0.19
C LEU A 116 -11.96 2.12 -0.76
N GLN A 117 -11.01 3.01 -0.49
CA GLN A 117 -10.95 4.33 -1.13
C GLN A 117 -10.46 4.26 -2.59
N LYS A 118 -10.02 3.08 -3.08
CA LYS A 118 -9.59 2.87 -4.48
C LYS A 118 -10.74 2.78 -5.50
N GLY A 119 -11.76 3.63 -5.32
CA GLY A 119 -12.65 4.11 -6.38
C GLY A 119 -12.20 5.45 -6.98
N CYS A 120 -10.92 5.80 -6.89
CA CYS A 120 -10.32 7.14 -7.07
C CYS A 120 -10.48 8.08 -5.87
N PRO A 121 -9.35 8.62 -5.36
CA PRO A 121 -9.26 10.05 -5.12
C PRO A 121 -7.83 10.55 -5.36
N PHE A 122 -7.51 10.93 -6.60
CA PHE A 122 -6.46 11.92 -6.88
C PHE A 122 -7.07 13.20 -7.47
N LEU A 123 -8.37 13.41 -7.24
CA LEU A 123 -9.11 14.59 -7.66
C LEU A 123 -9.97 15.10 -6.51
N VAL A 124 -9.32 15.58 -5.45
CA VAL A 124 -9.73 16.73 -4.62
C VAL A 124 -8.45 17.38 -4.08
#